data_AF-A0A0U1D3A0-F1
#
_entry.id   AF-A0A0U1D3A0-F1
#
_cell.length_a   1.000
_cell.length_b   1.000
_cell.length_c   1.000
_cell.angle_alpha   90.00
_cell.angle_beta   90.00
_cell.angle_gamma   90.00
#
_symmetry.space_group_name_H-M   'P 1'
#
loop_
_entity.id
_entity.type
_entity.pdbx_description
1 polymer ?
#
loop_
_entity_poly.entity_id
_entity_poly.type
_entity_poly.pdbx_seq_one_letter_code
_entity_poly.pdbx_strand_id
1 'polypeptide(L)'
;MRGCGGFAFLILVVFTIAKNAVWIGLAIAIVAALALAWKCTDWLDRLLERREARRASARFRRAEIARRADEQNQLYLAGDDRGIYGDYRPEVYPTG
;
A
#
# COMPACT_ATOMS: atom_id res chain seq x y z
N MET A 1 58.99 32.53 24.87
CA MET A 1 57.87 31.95 24.09
C MET A 1 57.23 30.82 24.89
N ARG A 2 56.21 31.08 25.72
CA ARG A 2 55.59 30.04 26.59
C ARG A 2 54.05 29.98 26.51
N GLY A 3 53.38 30.84 25.74
CA GLY A 3 51.92 30.90 25.63
C GLY A 3 51.29 30.19 24.42
N CYS A 4 52.07 29.80 23.41
CA CYS A 4 51.52 29.31 22.13
C CYS A 4 50.90 27.90 22.23
N GLY A 5 51.43 27.04 23.10
CA GLY A 5 50.95 25.65 23.25
C GLY A 5 49.58 25.55 23.90
N GLY A 6 49.28 26.38 24.92
CA GLY A 6 47.98 26.37 25.59
C GLY A 6 46.84 26.90 24.70
N PHE A 7 47.14 27.89 23.87
CA PHE A 7 46.17 28.44 22.91
C PHE A 7 45.86 27.45 21.78
N ALA A 8 46.87 26.77 21.24
CA ALA A 8 46.67 25.71 20.25
C ALA A 8 45.86 24.54 20.81
N PHE A 9 46.08 24.19 22.09
CA PHE A 9 45.30 23.15 22.77
C PHE A 9 43.83 23.55 22.95
N LEU A 10 43.55 24.80 23.34
CA LEU A 10 42.18 25.31 23.45
C LEU A 10 41.45 25.30 22.11
N ILE A 11 42.12 25.71 21.02
CA ILE A 11 41.54 25.66 19.68
C ILE A 11 41.21 24.22 19.29
N LEU A 12 42.13 23.27 19.54
CA LEU A 12 41.88 21.86 19.25
C LEU A 12 40.71 21.30 20.05
N VAL A 13 40.61 21.63 21.34
CA VAL A 13 39.50 21.18 22.20
C VAL A 13 38.17 21.75 21.71
N VAL A 14 38.10 23.06 21.46
CA VAL A 14 36.89 23.72 20.93
C VAL A 14 36.51 23.16 19.56
N PHE A 15 37.48 22.96 18.67
CA PHE A 15 37.25 22.38 17.35
C PHE A 15 36.77 20.93 17.41
N THR A 16 37.30 20.14 18.35
CA THR A 16 36.89 18.75 18.58
C THR A 16 35.46 18.68 19.14
N ILE A 17 35.11 19.54 20.09
CA ILE A 17 33.75 19.67 20.64
C ILE A 17 32.77 20.13 19.55
N ALA A 18 33.14 21.15 18.77
CA ALA A 18 32.31 21.69 17.69
C ALA A 18 32.07 20.66 16.57
N LYS A 19 33.12 19.94 16.16
CA LYS A 19 33.00 18.83 15.20
C LYS A 19 31.99 17.80 15.69
N ASN A 20 32.11 17.33 16.93
CA ASN A 20 31.20 16.32 17.48
C ASN A 20 29.76 16.83 17.58
N ALA A 21 29.55 18.11 17.92
CA ALA A 21 28.22 18.72 17.92
C ALA A 21 27.57 18.73 16.52
N VAL A 22 28.37 18.99 15.46
CA VAL A 22 27.89 18.91 14.07
C VAL A 22 27.53 17.46 13.71
N TRP A 23 28.34 16.47 14.10
CA TRP A 23 28.03 15.05 13.85
C TRP A 23 26.79 14.57 14.62
N ILE A 24 26.59 15.03 15.86
CA ILE A 24 25.39 14.72 16.64
C ILE A 24 24.16 15.39 16.02
N GLY A 25 24.26 16.66 15.62
CA GLY A 25 23.18 17.36 14.93
C GLY A 25 22.80 16.69 13.61
N LEU A 26 23.79 16.24 12.83
CA LEU A 26 23.57 15.49 11.59
C LEU A 26 22.89 14.15 11.87
N ALA A 27 23.33 13.41 12.89
CA ALA A 27 22.70 12.14 13.28
C ALA A 27 21.23 12.33 13.68
N ILE A 28 20.93 13.36 14.48
CA ILE A 28 19.55 13.70 14.87
C ILE A 28 18.72 14.09 13.65
N ALA A 29 19.27 14.88 12.73
CA ALA A 29 18.58 15.28 11.51
C ALA A 29 18.24 14.08 10.61
N ILE A 30 19.17 13.10 10.48
CA ILE A 30 18.94 11.87 9.72
C ILE A 30 17.83 11.04 10.37
N VAL A 31 17.87 10.85 11.70
CA VAL A 31 16.84 10.10 12.43
C VAL A 31 15.47 10.78 12.31
N ALA A 32 15.42 12.11 12.43
CA ALA A 32 14.19 12.88 12.26
C ALA A 32 13.65 12.76 10.83
N ALA A 33 14.51 12.83 9.81
CA ALA A 33 14.11 12.66 8.42
C ALA A 33 13.55 11.26 8.14
N LEU A 34 14.19 10.21 8.67
CA LEU A 34 13.71 8.82 8.57
C LEU A 34 12.35 8.65 9.26
N ALA A 35 12.18 9.21 10.46
CA ALA A 35 10.92 9.14 11.19
C ALA A 35 9.79 9.85 10.42
N LEU A 36 10.07 11.02 9.84
CA LEU A 36 9.14 11.74 8.97
C LEU A 36 8.79 10.94 7.71
N ALA A 37 9.78 10.34 7.05
CA ALA A 37 9.58 9.52 5.87
C ALA A 37 8.66 8.33 6.17
N TRP A 38 8.91 7.60 7.28
CA TRP A 38 8.05 6.51 7.73
C TRP A 38 6.63 6.94 8.03
N LYS A 39 6.46 8.11 8.65
CA LYS A 39 5.14 8.63 8.96
C LYS A 39 4.38 9.03 7.69
N CYS A 40 5.09 9.56 6.69
CA CYS A 40 4.53 9.86 5.37
C CYS A 40 4.14 8.59 4.62
N THR A 41 4.95 7.53 4.64
CA THR A 41 4.61 6.26 3.97
C THR A 41 3.39 5.60 4.58
N ASP A 42 3.30 5.51 5.91
CA ASP A 42 2.13 4.93 6.60
C ASP A 42 0.84 5.73 6.31
N TRP A 43 0.95 7.06 6.21
CA TRP A 43 -0.20 7.88 5.83
C TRP A 43 -0.64 7.63 4.38
N LEU A 44 0.31 7.49 3.46
CA LEU A 44 0.03 7.23 2.04
C LEU A 44 -0.58 5.84 1.83
N ASP A 45 -0.06 4.83 2.52
CA ASP A 45 -0.57 3.45 2.47
C ASP A 45 -2.01 3.38 2.97
N ARG A 46 -2.33 4.02 4.10
CA ARG A 46 -3.71 4.11 4.60
C ARG A 46 -4.65 4.81 3.62
N LEU A 47 -4.14 5.78 2.86
CA LEU A 47 -4.94 6.51 1.88
C LEU A 47 -5.20 5.67 0.62
N LEU A 48 -4.20 4.88 0.20
CA LEU A 48 -4.31 3.92 -0.89
C LEU A 48 -5.22 2.75 -0.52
N GLU A 49 -5.08 2.15 0.67
CA GLU A 49 -5.96 1.08 1.17
C GLU A 49 -7.43 1.50 1.14
N ARG A 50 -7.75 2.72 1.56
CA ARG A 50 -9.14 3.24 1.51
C ARG A 50 -9.69 3.32 0.08
N ARG A 51 -8.84 3.61 -0.90
CA ARG A 51 -9.21 3.65 -2.32
C ARG A 51 -9.31 2.24 -2.91
N GLU A 52 -8.40 1.36 -2.52
CA GLU A 52 -8.37 -0.03 -2.97
C GLU A 52 -9.52 -0.84 -2.41
N ALA A 53 -9.90 -0.67 -1.15
CA ALA A 53 -11.07 -1.33 -0.56
C ALA A 53 -12.35 -1.07 -1.36
N ARG A 54 -12.54 0.17 -1.83
CA ARG A 54 -13.68 0.53 -2.70
C ARG A 54 -13.59 -0.14 -4.07
N ARG A 55 -12.40 -0.27 -4.65
CA ARG A 55 -12.19 -0.94 -5.95
C ARG A 55 -12.27 -2.46 -5.84
N ALA A 56 -11.80 -3.04 -4.73
CA ALA A 56 -11.81 -4.47 -4.46
C ALA A 56 -13.24 -5.00 -4.36
N SER A 57 -14.13 -4.30 -3.65
CA SER A 57 -15.56 -4.68 -3.59
C SER A 57 -16.26 -4.63 -4.96
N ALA A 58 -15.86 -3.70 -5.84
CA ALA A 58 -16.38 -3.64 -7.21
C ALA A 58 -15.81 -4.77 -8.09
N ARG A 59 -14.53 -5.13 -7.93
CA ARG A 59 -13.89 -6.26 -8.61
C ARG A 59 -14.51 -7.59 -8.18
N PHE A 60 -14.76 -7.79 -6.88
CA PHE A 60 -15.37 -9.00 -6.35
C PHE A 60 -16.75 -9.26 -6.95
N ARG A 61 -17.61 -8.22 -7.01
CA ARG A 61 -18.93 -8.32 -7.64
C ARG A 61 -18.87 -8.67 -9.12
N ARG A 62 -17.90 -8.12 -9.86
CA ARG A 62 -17.70 -8.45 -11.28
C ARG A 62 -17.19 -9.87 -11.47
N ALA A 63 -16.28 -10.33 -10.60
CA ALA A 63 -15.75 -11.69 -10.62
C ALA A 63 -16.86 -12.72 -10.34
N GLU A 64 -17.77 -12.45 -9.40
CA GLU A 64 -18.91 -13.33 -9.11
C GLU A 64 -19.86 -13.46 -10.32
N ILE A 65 -20.14 -12.36 -11.02
CA ILE A 65 -20.97 -12.37 -12.24
C ILE A 65 -20.26 -13.14 -13.35
N ALA A 66 -18.96 -12.90 -13.55
CA ALA A 66 -18.17 -13.62 -14.55
C ALA A 66 -18.13 -15.13 -14.25
N ARG A 67 -17.95 -15.53 -12.98
CA ARG A 67 -17.98 -16.94 -12.57
C ARG A 67 -19.33 -17.59 -12.90
N ARG A 68 -20.44 -16.91 -12.56
CA ARG A 68 -21.79 -17.41 -12.88
C ARG A 68 -22.03 -17.51 -14.39
N ALA A 69 -21.54 -16.54 -15.17
CA ALA A 69 -21.64 -16.59 -16.62
C ALA A 69 -20.84 -17.76 -17.20
N ASP A 70 -19.64 -18.04 -16.69
CA ASP A 70 -18.83 -19.18 -17.10
C ASP A 70 -19.51 -20.52 -16.75
N GLU A 71 -20.10 -20.64 -15.55
CA GLU A 71 -20.88 -21.82 -15.14
C GLU A 71 -22.06 -22.07 -16.10
N GLN A 72 -22.83 -21.03 -16.42
CA GLN A 72 -23.95 -21.11 -17.36
C GLN A 72 -23.49 -21.44 -18.79
N ASN A 73 -22.38 -20.86 -19.24
CA ASN A 73 -21.81 -21.14 -20.55
C ASN A 73 -21.32 -22.59 -20.66
N GLN A 74 -20.76 -23.16 -19.59
CA GLN A 74 -20.40 -24.59 -19.56
C GLN A 74 -21.63 -25.49 -19.64
N LEU A 75 -22.72 -25.15 -18.94
CA LEU A 75 -23.99 -25.88 -19.04
C LEU A 75 -24.59 -25.81 -20.46
N TYR A 76 -24.50 -24.64 -21.10
CA TYR A 76 -24.93 -24.45 -22.49
C TYR A 76 -24.11 -25.33 -23.45
N LEU A 77 -22.79 -25.35 -23.31
CA LEU A 77 -21.90 -26.18 -24.12
C LEU A 77 -22.13 -27.69 -23.89
N ALA A 78 -22.58 -28.09 -22.70
CA ALA A 78 -22.96 -29.47 -22.40
C ALA A 78 -24.32 -29.88 -23.00
N GLY A 79 -25.05 -28.94 -23.62
CA GLY A 79 -26.39 -29.20 -24.17
C GLY A 79 -27.47 -29.34 -23.11
N ASP A 80 -27.23 -28.86 -21.88
CA ASP A 80 -28.23 -28.82 -20.81
C ASP A 80 -29.15 -27.60 -21.04
N ASP A 81 -30.47 -27.81 -21.04
CA ASP A 81 -31.50 -26.76 -21.15
C ASP A 81 -31.29 -25.61 -20.15
N ARG A 82 -30.63 -25.90 -19.01
CA ARG A 82 -30.30 -24.90 -17.98
C ARG A 82 -29.28 -23.85 -18.44
N GLY A 83 -28.49 -24.14 -19.47
CA GLY A 83 -27.56 -23.17 -20.06
C GLY A 83 -28.24 -22.01 -20.77
N ILE A 84 -29.47 -22.20 -21.27
CA ILE A 84 -30.26 -21.17 -21.96
C ILE A 84 -31.23 -20.46 -21.01
N TYR A 85 -31.91 -21.22 -20.15
CA TYR A 85 -32.99 -20.68 -19.31
C TYR A 85 -32.55 -20.39 -17.86
N GLY A 86 -31.37 -20.82 -17.44
CA GLY A 86 -30.95 -20.76 -16.04
C GLY A 86 -31.86 -21.59 -15.13
N ASP A 87 -32.05 -21.15 -13.89
CA ASP A 87 -32.98 -21.79 -12.93
C ASP A 87 -34.46 -21.47 -13.21
N TYR A 88 -34.75 -20.48 -14.06
CA TYR A 88 -36.11 -20.15 -14.46
C TYR A 88 -36.50 -20.94 -15.70
N ARG A 89 -36.94 -22.18 -15.50
CA ARG A 89 -37.55 -22.95 -16.60
C ARG A 89 -38.84 -22.24 -17.01
N PRO A 90 -39.04 -21.88 -18.29
CA PRO A 90 -40.29 -21.29 -18.73
C PRO A 90 -41.43 -22.29 -18.43
N GLU A 91 -42.43 -21.83 -17.68
CA GLU A 91 -43.63 -22.60 -17.41
C GLU A 91 -44.28 -22.94 -18.76
N VAL A 92 -44.33 -24.23 -19.09
CA VAL A 92 -45.03 -24.71 -20.27
C VAL A 92 -46.51 -24.55 -19.99
N TYR A 93 -47.11 -23.44 -20.44
CA TYR A 93 -48.55 -23.26 -20.37
C TYR A 93 -49.22 -24.34 -21.25
N PRO A 94 -50.13 -25.16 -20.70
CA PRO A 94 -50.85 -26.13 -21.50
C PRO A 94 -51.81 -25.38 -22.44
N THR A 95 -51.54 -25.47 -23.74
CA THR A 95 -52.47 -25.03 -24.78
C THR A 95 -53.59 -26.07 -24.88
N GLY A 96 -54.73 -25.78 -24.25
CA GLY A 96 -56.00 -26.48 -24.44
C GLY A 96 -56.85 -25.81 -25.51
#